data_AF-A0A527ZJW7-F1
#
_entry.id   AF-A0A527ZJW7-F1
#
_cell.length_a   1.000
_cell.length_b   1.000
_cell.length_c   1.000
_cell.angle_alpha   90.00
_cell.angle_beta   90.00
_cell.angle_gamma   90.00
#
_symmetry.space_group_name_H-M   'P 1'
#
loop_
_entity.id
_entity.type
_entity.pdbx_description
1 polymer ?
#
loop_
_entity_poly.entity_id
_entity_poly.type
_entity_poly.pdbx_seq_one_letter_code
_entity_poly.pdbx_strand_id
1 'polypeptide(L)' 'ARLREHGDDGKHRARLLKDAAEAVHAYFIQRELCGLRKHDAVIREYNIPNAVLARLGAK' A
#
# COMPACT_ATOMS: atom_id res chain seq x y z
N ALA A 1 -1.00 -7.38 -8.36
CA ALA A 1 -1.72 -8.45 -9.07
C ALA A 1 -3.18 -8.48 -8.59
N ARG A 2 -3.47 -9.08 -7.43
CA ARG A 2 -4.83 -9.27 -6.87
C ARG A 2 -5.75 -8.04 -6.82
N LEU A 3 -5.23 -6.87 -6.43
CA LEU A 3 -5.99 -5.61 -6.38
C LEU A 3 -6.47 -5.11 -7.75
N ARG A 4 -5.78 -5.50 -8.82
CA ARG A 4 -6.17 -5.16 -10.21
C ARG A 4 -7.16 -6.18 -10.77
N GLU A 5 -7.07 -7.43 -10.32
CA GLU A 5 -7.91 -8.54 -10.78
C GLU A 5 -9.32 -8.51 -10.19
N HIS A 6 -9.50 -8.04 -8.94
CA HIS A 6 -10.80 -8.00 -8.26
C HIS A 6 -11.46 -6.61 -8.30
N GLY A 7 -11.62 -6.03 -9.49
CA GLY A 7 -12.13 -4.65 -9.70
C GLY A 7 -13.53 -4.37 -9.14
N ASP A 8 -14.45 -5.35 -9.19
CA ASP A 8 -15.90 -5.13 -8.99
C ASP A 8 -16.50 -5.72 -7.69
N ASP A 9 -15.80 -6.61 -6.97
CA ASP A 9 -16.29 -7.09 -5.67
C ASP A 9 -15.87 -6.12 -4.57
N GLY A 10 -16.79 -5.25 -4.15
CA GLY A 10 -16.52 -4.19 -3.17
C GLY A 10 -16.00 -4.70 -1.82
N LYS A 11 -16.48 -5.85 -1.31
CA LYS A 11 -16.02 -6.41 -0.03
C LYS A 11 -14.64 -7.03 -0.18
N HIS A 12 -14.42 -7.78 -1.26
CA HIS A 12 -13.12 -8.38 -1.55
C HIS A 12 -12.05 -7.32 -1.80
N ARG A 13 -12.40 -6.28 -2.57
CA ARG A 13 -11.53 -5.14 -2.87
C ARG A 13 -11.17 -4.36 -1.60
N ALA A 14 -12.12 -4.12 -0.71
CA ALA A 14 -11.85 -3.44 0.56
C ALA A 14 -10.85 -4.22 1.43
N ARG A 15 -10.99 -5.55 1.51
CA ARG A 15 -10.04 -6.40 2.24
C ARG A 15 -8.65 -6.35 1.62
N LEU A 16 -8.54 -6.51 0.30
CA LEU A 16 -7.25 -6.44 -0.39
C LEU A 16 -6.57 -5.07 -0.23
N LEU A 17 -7.35 -3.99 -0.20
CA LEU A 17 -6.81 -2.64 0.04
C LEU A 17 -6.30 -2.48 1.48
N LYS A 18 -6.97 -3.09 2.46
CA LYS A 18 -6.52 -3.10 3.85
C LYS A 18 -5.21 -3.89 3.98
N ASP A 19 -5.18 -5.12 3.47
CA ASP A 19 -4.00 -5.99 3.53
C ASP A 19 -2.79 -5.33 2.83
N ALA A 20 -3.02 -4.67 1.70
CA ALA A 20 -1.97 -3.92 1.00
C ALA A 20 -1.50 -2.69 1.80
N ALA A 21 -2.39 -1.98 2.49
CA ALA A 21 -2.02 -0.83 3.32
C ALA A 21 -1.16 -1.26 4.51
N GLU A 22 -1.50 -2.35 5.18
CA GLU A 22 -0.70 -2.91 6.27
C GLU A 22 0.71 -3.30 5.80
N ALA A 23 0.81 -3.98 4.65
CA ALA A 23 2.10 -4.37 4.07
C ALA A 23 2.96 -3.15 3.68
N VAL A 24 2.36 -2.14 3.04
CA VAL A 24 3.06 -0.91 2.66
C VAL A 24 3.53 -0.13 3.90
N HIS A 25 2.70 -0.06 4.94
CA HIS A 25 3.07 0.60 6.20
C HIS A 25 4.28 -0.07 6.86
N ALA A 26 4.27 -1.40 6.98
CA ALA A 26 5.39 -2.15 7.54
C ALA A 26 6.67 -1.95 6.72
N TYR A 27 6.56 -1.95 5.40
CA TYR A 27 7.69 -1.70 4.50
C TYR A 27 8.26 -0.29 4.67
N PHE A 28 7.42 0.74 4.78
CA PHE A 28 7.89 2.12 4.99
C PHE A 28 8.64 2.28 6.32
N ILE A 29 8.13 1.67 7.41
CA ILE A 29 8.83 1.63 8.70
C ILE A 29 10.23 1.01 8.55
N GLN A 30 10.34 -0.15 7.88
CA GLN A 30 11.63 -0.80 7.64
C GLN A 30 12.61 0.11 6.88
N ARG A 31 12.12 0.81 5.86
CA ARG A 31 12.95 1.77 5.10
C ARG A 31 13.43 2.92 5.96
N GLU A 32 12.56 3.50 6.79
CA GLU A 32 12.92 4.57 7.70
C GLU A 32 13.97 4.12 8.73
N LEU A 33 13.84 2.91 9.27
CA LEU A 33 14.83 2.30 10.16
C LEU A 33 16.20 2.16 9.48
N CYS A 34 16.24 1.91 8.17
CA CYS A 34 17.46 1.88 7.37
C CYS A 34 17.92 3.28 6.89
N GLY A 35 17.29 4.37 7.31
CA GLY A 35 17.63 5.75 6.92
C GLY A 35 17.06 6.18 5.55
N LEU A 36 16.23 5.36 4.90
CA LEU A 36 15.66 5.60 3.59
C LEU A 36 14.28 6.29 3.68
N ARG A 37 14.28 7.60 3.96
CA ARG A 37 13.07 8.38 4.27
C ARG A 37 12.23 8.84 3.06
N LYS A 38 12.77 8.78 1.83
CA LYS A 38 12.01 9.14 0.62
C LYS A 38 11.28 7.92 0.07
N HIS A 39 9.97 8.03 -0.18
CA HIS A 39 9.12 6.92 -0.60
C HIS A 39 8.70 6.98 -2.08
N ASP A 40 8.87 8.10 -2.78
CA ASP A 40 8.37 8.29 -4.16
C ASP A 40 8.89 7.24 -5.14
N ALA A 41 10.18 6.90 -5.03
CA ALA A 41 10.81 5.90 -5.87
C ALA A 41 10.16 4.52 -5.71
N VAL A 42 9.92 4.08 -4.47
CA VAL A 42 9.35 2.76 -4.19
C VAL A 42 7.85 2.71 -4.47
N ILE A 43 7.13 3.82 -4.29
CA ILE A 43 5.72 3.94 -4.69
C ILE A 43 5.57 3.70 -6.19
N ARG A 44 6.44 4.31 -7.01
CA ARG A 44 6.46 4.12 -8.46
C ARG A 44 6.92 2.72 -8.85
N GLU A 45 7.98 2.22 -8.22
CA GLU A 45 8.54 0.88 -8.50
C GLU A 45 7.53 -0.23 -8.25
N TYR A 46 6.87 -0.22 -7.09
CA TYR A 46 5.87 -1.22 -6.73
C TYR A 46 4.45 -0.91 -7.24
N ASN A 47 4.27 0.21 -7.96
CA ASN A 47 2.97 0.66 -8.45
C ASN A 47 1.91 0.72 -7.33
N ILE A 48 2.28 1.31 -6.20
CA ILE A 48 1.40 1.39 -5.02
C ILE A 48 0.20 2.29 -5.35
N PRO A 49 -1.05 1.79 -5.28
CA PRO A 49 -2.21 2.58 -5.62
C PRO A 49 -2.48 3.72 -4.62
N ASN A 50 -2.99 4.85 -5.08
CA ASN A 50 -3.42 5.97 -4.21
C ASN A 50 -4.43 5.53 -3.14
N ALA A 51 -5.32 4.58 -3.47
CA ALA A 51 -6.28 4.03 -2.51
C ALA A 51 -5.62 3.25 -1.35
N VAL A 52 -4.39 2.76 -1.53
CA VAL A 52 -3.59 2.14 -0.48
C VAL A 52 -2.91 3.23 0.35
N LEU A 53 -2.30 4.23 -0.30
CA LEU A 53 -1.64 5.35 0.37
C LEU A 53 -2.61 6.16 1.26
N ALA A 54 -3.83 6.41 0.77
CA ALA A 54 -4.87 7.12 1.52
C ALA A 54 -5.29 6.40 2.83
N ARG A 55 -4.97 5.11 2.97
CA ARG A 55 -5.28 4.33 4.19
C ARG A 55 -4.12 4.25 5.18
N LEU A 56 -2.92 4.72 4.85
CA LEU A 56 -1.75 4.60 5.74
C LEU A 56 -1.85 5.48 7.00
N GLY A 57 -2.65 6.56 6.95
CA GLY A 57 -2.88 7.47 8.08
C GLY A 57 -4.27 7.37 8.72
N ALA A 58 -5.15 6.55 8.17
CA ALA A 58 -6.50 6.32 8.70
C ALA A 58 -6.45 5.11 9.64
N LYS A 59 -6.18 5.36 10.92
CA LYS A 59 -6.28 4.35 11.98
C LYS A 59 -7.44 4.68 12.90
#